data_AF-A0A920RP67-F1
#
_entry.id   AF-A0A920RP67-F1
#
_cell.length_a   1.000
_cell.length_b   1.000
_cell.length_c   1.000
_cell.angle_alpha   90.00
_cell.angle_beta   90.00
_cell.angle_gamma   90.00
#
_symmetry.space_group_name_H-M   'P 1'
#
loop_
_entity.id
_entity.type
_entity.pdbx_description
1 polymer ?
#
loop_
_entity_poly.entity_id
_entity_poly.type
_entity_poly.pdbx_seq_one_letter_code
_entity_poly.pdbx_strand_id
1 'polypeptide(L)'
;MSRITHNPRATALIGSALALIICTAWLLDAAAQDRRRPIPEKPRQAVGPANGGTIIGDGFRIKLLRQVLLGFDRVGIIKQLDLEEGKRVQSGVVIARLDDEVARAALNSAKKKASNDVHNRYAAASYAVSKNEREQAVQANKAPGWPSCR
;
A
#
# COMPACT_ATOMS: atom_id res chain seq x y z
N MET A 1 -23.32 -12.84 52.91
CA MET A 1 -21.85 -13.01 52.70
C MET A 1 -21.65 -13.98 51.55
N SER A 2 -21.53 -13.50 50.30
CA SER A 2 -21.31 -14.38 49.14
C SER A 2 -19.81 -14.58 48.92
N ARG A 3 -19.35 -15.83 49.10
CA ARG A 3 -17.98 -16.24 48.78
C ARG A 3 -17.80 -16.24 47.27
N ILE A 4 -17.05 -15.27 46.75
CA ILE A 4 -16.57 -15.26 45.37
C ILE A 4 -15.47 -16.32 45.28
N THR A 5 -15.76 -17.44 44.62
CA THR A 5 -14.79 -18.49 44.33
C THR A 5 -13.86 -18.02 43.20
N HIS A 6 -12.70 -17.50 43.56
CA HIS A 6 -11.65 -17.15 42.58
C HIS A 6 -11.03 -18.41 42.00
N ASN A 7 -11.43 -18.76 40.79
CA ASN A 7 -10.85 -19.86 40.04
C ASN A 7 -9.64 -19.32 39.25
N PRO A 8 -8.39 -19.68 39.59
CA PRO A 8 -7.19 -19.03 39.07
C PRO A 8 -6.99 -19.23 37.56
N ARG A 9 -7.59 -20.28 37.00
CA ARG A 9 -7.61 -20.54 35.55
C ARG A 9 -8.55 -19.59 34.81
N ALA A 10 -9.65 -19.18 35.44
CA ALA A 10 -10.61 -18.26 34.84
C ALA A 10 -10.06 -16.83 34.80
N THR A 11 -9.36 -16.39 35.84
CA THR A 11 -8.72 -15.05 35.88
C THR A 11 -7.59 -14.93 34.86
N ALA A 12 -6.81 -15.99 34.65
CA ALA A 12 -5.76 -16.03 33.62
C ALA A 12 -6.33 -15.97 32.18
N LEU A 13 -7.43 -16.69 31.91
CA LEU A 13 -8.09 -16.67 30.60
C LEU A 13 -8.72 -15.31 30.29
N ILE A 14 -9.36 -14.68 31.28
CA ILE A 14 -9.95 -13.35 31.12
C ILE A 14 -8.87 -12.29 30.89
N GLY A 15 -7.76 -12.33 31.63
CA GLY A 15 -6.64 -11.42 31.44
C GLY A 15 -6.01 -11.53 30.05
N SER A 16 -5.83 -12.76 29.54
CA SER A 16 -5.28 -13.00 28.20
C SER A 16 -6.21 -12.52 27.08
N ALA A 17 -7.52 -12.74 27.21
CA ALA A 17 -8.50 -12.26 26.24
C ALA A 17 -8.53 -10.72 26.19
N LEU A 18 -8.44 -10.06 27.35
CA LEU A 18 -8.46 -8.61 27.45
C LEU A 18 -7.17 -7.99 26.87
N ALA A 19 -6.02 -8.63 27.07
CA ALA A 19 -4.75 -8.24 26.44
C ALA A 19 -4.77 -8.38 24.91
N LEU A 20 -5.38 -9.43 24.37
CA LEU A 20 -5.54 -9.62 22.92
C LEU A 20 -6.48 -8.58 22.30
N ILE A 21 -7.58 -8.24 22.98
CA ILE A 21 -8.51 -7.19 22.54
C ILE A 21 -7.82 -5.82 22.53
N ILE A 22 -7.04 -5.51 23.56
CA ILE A 22 -6.26 -4.27 23.59
C ILE A 22 -5.25 -4.29 22.43
N CYS A 23 -4.45 -5.35 22.27
CA CYS A 23 -3.43 -5.43 21.22
C CYS A 23 -4.00 -5.29 19.81
N THR A 24 -5.17 -5.89 19.54
CA THR A 24 -5.87 -5.74 18.26
C THR A 24 -6.43 -4.33 18.05
N ALA A 25 -6.91 -3.66 19.11
CA ALA A 25 -7.33 -2.26 19.02
C ALA A 25 -6.17 -1.31 18.67
N TRP A 26 -4.98 -1.51 19.25
CA TRP A 26 -3.79 -0.72 18.91
C TRP A 26 -3.30 -0.96 17.47
N LEU A 27 -3.39 -2.20 16.97
CA LEU A 27 -3.05 -2.53 15.59
C LEU A 27 -4.01 -1.93 14.55
N LEU A 28 -5.31 -1.83 14.88
CA LEU A 28 -6.28 -1.18 13.99
C LEU A 28 -6.09 0.35 13.93
N ASP A 29 -5.74 1.01 15.04
CA ASP A 29 -5.55 2.46 15.07
C ASP A 29 -4.26 2.89 14.34
N ALA A 30 -3.19 2.07 14.42
CA ALA A 30 -1.95 2.31 13.66
C ALA A 30 -2.18 2.29 12.13
N ALA A 31 -3.10 1.47 11.64
CA ALA A 31 -3.47 1.45 10.22
C ALA A 31 -4.36 2.64 9.80
N ALA A 32 -4.97 3.34 10.76
CA ALA A 32 -5.87 4.48 10.51
C ALA A 32 -5.16 5.84 10.48
N GLN A 33 -4.00 5.96 11.14
CA GLN A 33 -3.27 7.23 11.28
C GLN A 33 -2.56 7.72 10.00
N ASP A 34 -2.39 6.88 8.97
CA ASP A 34 -1.76 7.27 7.70
C ASP A 34 -2.73 7.95 6.69
N ARG A 35 -3.97 8.24 7.09
CA ARG A 35 -4.87 9.10 6.31
C ARG A 35 -4.58 10.57 6.62
N ARG A 36 -3.58 11.16 5.94
CA ARG A 36 -3.52 12.62 5.76
C ARG A 36 -4.88 13.08 5.20
N ARG A 37 -5.65 13.81 6.00
CA ARG A 37 -6.94 14.33 5.57
C ARG A 37 -6.72 15.26 4.37
N PRO A 38 -7.40 15.04 3.23
CA PRO A 38 -7.35 15.99 2.13
C PRO A 38 -7.91 17.33 2.60
N ILE A 39 -7.25 18.42 2.21
CA ILE A 39 -7.72 19.79 2.47
C ILE A 39 -9.13 19.91 1.89
N PRO A 40 -10.14 20.37 2.64
CA PRO A 40 -11.49 20.56 2.11
C PRO A 40 -11.46 21.49 0.90
N GLU A 41 -11.65 20.94 -0.29
CA GLU A 41 -11.77 21.72 -1.51
C GLU A 41 -13.13 22.41 -1.49
N LYS A 42 -13.15 23.71 -1.19
CA LYS A 42 -14.34 24.54 -1.38
C LYS A 42 -14.69 24.52 -2.87
N PRO A 43 -15.94 24.18 -3.26
CA PRO A 43 -16.34 24.12 -4.67
C PRO A 43 -16.02 25.43 -5.37
N ARG A 44 -15.24 25.32 -6.45
CA ARG A 44 -14.83 26.43 -7.30
C ARG A 44 -16.06 26.99 -8.00
N GLN A 45 -16.43 28.23 -7.70
CA GLN A 45 -17.25 28.99 -8.63
C GLN A 45 -16.39 29.21 -9.88
N ALA A 46 -16.83 28.67 -11.01
CA ALA A 46 -16.20 28.90 -12.30
C ALA A 46 -16.32 30.39 -12.63
N VAL A 47 -15.28 31.16 -12.34
CA VAL A 47 -15.15 32.51 -12.87
C VAL A 47 -14.91 32.32 -14.36
N GLY A 48 -15.92 32.66 -15.17
CA GLY A 48 -15.82 32.68 -16.63
C GLY A 48 -14.66 33.56 -17.10
N PRO A 49 -14.30 33.52 -18.39
CA PRO A 49 -13.21 34.34 -18.92
C PRO A 49 -13.43 35.80 -18.52
N ALA A 50 -12.56 36.30 -17.65
CA ALA A 50 -12.61 37.68 -17.23
C ALA A 50 -12.27 38.52 -18.46
N ASN A 51 -13.28 39.16 -19.04
CA ASN A 51 -13.08 40.25 -19.99
C ASN A 51 -12.11 41.23 -19.32
N GLY A 52 -10.98 41.51 -19.96
CA GLY A 52 -9.90 42.34 -19.43
C GLY A 52 -10.31 43.80 -19.24
N GLY A 53 -11.20 44.07 -18.29
CA GLY A 53 -11.60 45.40 -17.91
C GLY A 53 -10.52 46.04 -17.04
N THR A 54 -10.06 47.22 -17.45
CA THR A 54 -9.19 48.07 -16.64
C THR A 54 -9.97 48.60 -15.44
N ILE A 55 -9.51 48.31 -14.23
CA ILE A 55 -10.06 48.86 -12.98
C ILE A 55 -9.23 50.11 -12.64
N ILE A 56 -9.89 51.28 -12.56
CA ILE A 56 -9.25 52.57 -12.22
C ILE A 56 -9.82 53.06 -10.89
N GLY A 57 -8.96 53.49 -9.97
CA GLY A 57 -9.32 54.03 -8.66
C GLY A 57 -8.13 54.03 -7.70
N ASP A 58 -8.26 54.81 -6.63
CA ASP A 58 -7.18 55.09 -5.68
C ASP A 58 -7.37 54.29 -4.38
N GLY A 59 -6.27 53.92 -3.73
CA GLY A 59 -6.29 53.22 -2.43
C GLY A 59 -6.54 51.71 -2.49
N PHE A 60 -6.35 51.05 -3.64
CA PHE A 60 -6.49 49.60 -3.74
C PHE A 60 -5.34 48.83 -3.09
N ARG A 61 -5.68 47.73 -2.42
CA ARG A 61 -4.72 46.73 -1.95
C ARG A 61 -4.85 45.46 -2.79
N ILE A 62 -3.83 45.19 -3.60
CA ILE A 62 -3.74 43.96 -4.39
C ILE A 62 -3.33 42.82 -3.45
N LYS A 63 -4.11 41.74 -3.45
CA LYS A 63 -3.78 40.48 -2.76
C LYS A 63 -3.76 39.36 -3.79
N LEU A 64 -2.89 38.38 -3.60
CA LEU A 64 -2.89 37.18 -4.43
C LEU A 64 -4.24 36.46 -4.24
N LEU A 65 -4.89 36.11 -5.35
CA LEU A 65 -6.14 35.35 -5.35
C LEU A 65 -5.94 33.96 -4.74
N ARG A 66 -4.78 33.34 -5.01
CA ARG A 66 -4.42 32.01 -4.52
C ARG A 66 -2.92 31.94 -4.28
N GLN A 67 -2.55 31.40 -3.12
CA GLN A 67 -1.17 31.06 -2.77
C GLN A 67 -1.15 29.56 -2.45
N VAL A 68 -0.14 28.85 -2.94
CA VAL A 68 0.04 27.41 -2.73
C VAL A 68 1.47 27.16 -2.32
N LEU A 69 1.67 26.30 -1.33
CA LEU A 69 2.96 25.73 -0.96
C LEU A 69 3.15 24.42 -1.72
N LEU A 70 4.24 24.31 -2.46
CA LEU A 70 4.61 23.11 -3.20
C LEU A 70 5.70 22.38 -2.43
N GLY A 71 5.52 21.08 -2.25
CA GLY A 71 6.47 20.22 -1.58
C GLY A 71 6.41 18.82 -2.17
N PHE A 72 7.49 18.06 -2.00
CA PHE A 72 7.52 16.66 -2.37
C PHE A 72 6.78 15.82 -1.34
N ASP A 73 6.05 14.81 -1.81
CA ASP A 73 5.40 13.84 -0.94
C ASP A 73 6.41 12.86 -0.31
N ARG A 74 7.54 12.62 -1.00
CA ARG A 74 8.61 11.74 -0.56
C ARG A 74 9.88 12.52 -0.25
N VAL A 75 10.65 12.03 0.71
CA VAL A 75 11.97 12.56 1.05
C VAL A 75 12.99 12.06 0.03
N GLY A 76 13.95 12.91 -0.36
CA GLY A 76 15.09 12.52 -1.18
C GLY A 76 15.90 13.72 -1.68
N ILE A 77 16.78 13.46 -2.65
CA ILE A 77 17.69 14.46 -3.22
C ILE A 77 17.06 15.01 -4.51
N ILE A 78 17.03 16.34 -4.66
CA ILE A 78 16.55 16.98 -5.89
C ILE A 78 17.60 16.78 -6.98
N LYS A 79 17.21 16.13 -8.09
CA LYS A 79 18.08 15.85 -9.24
C LYS A 79 18.01 16.94 -10.30
N GLN A 80 16.82 17.54 -10.45
CA GLN A 80 16.57 18.58 -11.45
C GLN A 80 15.58 19.60 -10.89
N LEU A 81 15.89 20.88 -11.08
CA LEU A 81 15.06 22.03 -10.72
C LEU A 81 15.08 23.02 -11.89
N ASP A 82 13.96 23.14 -12.61
CA ASP A 82 13.86 23.95 -13.84
C ASP A 82 13.11 25.28 -13.62
N LEU A 83 12.97 25.68 -12.35
CA LEU A 83 12.22 26.85 -11.92
C LEU A 83 13.17 28.01 -11.58
N GLU A 84 12.81 29.19 -12.08
CA GLU A 84 13.44 30.46 -11.73
C GLU A 84 12.39 31.36 -11.09
N GLU A 85 12.82 32.22 -10.17
CA GLU A 85 11.92 33.18 -9.53
C GLU A 85 11.31 34.15 -10.56
N GLY A 86 10.02 34.45 -10.40
CA GLY A 86 9.28 35.32 -11.34
C GLY A 86 8.83 34.63 -12.64
N LYS A 87 9.24 33.38 -12.88
CA LYS A 87 8.82 32.61 -14.06
C LYS A 87 7.34 32.23 -13.97
N ARG A 88 6.58 32.53 -15.03
CA ARG A 88 5.19 32.07 -15.15
C ARG A 88 5.18 30.60 -15.57
N VAL A 89 4.42 29.79 -14.84
CA VAL A 89 4.26 28.36 -15.12
C VAL A 89 2.77 28.01 -15.24
N GLN A 90 2.46 27.05 -16.11
CA GLN A 90 1.11 26.53 -16.26
C GLN A 90 0.88 25.37 -15.29
N SER A 91 -0.39 25.07 -15.01
CA SER A 91 -0.76 23.90 -14.20
C SER A 91 -0.33 22.61 -14.90
N GLY A 92 0.21 21.65 -14.14
CA GLY A 92 0.62 20.34 -14.65
C GLY A 92 2.05 20.29 -15.22
N VAL A 93 2.77 21.41 -15.26
CA VAL A 93 4.18 21.42 -15.64
C VAL A 93 5.03 20.84 -14.50
N VAL A 94 5.99 20.00 -14.87
CA VAL A 94 6.99 19.45 -13.94
C VAL A 94 8.00 20.55 -13.62
N ILE A 95 8.05 20.97 -12.37
CA ILE A 95 8.93 22.05 -11.89
C ILE A 95 10.24 21.54 -11.27
N ALA A 96 10.20 20.34 -10.69
CA ALA A 96 11.34 19.73 -10.02
C ALA A 96 11.19 18.20 -10.02
N ARG A 97 12.31 17.48 -10.06
CA ARG A 97 12.35 16.02 -9.98
C ARG A 97 13.28 15.56 -8.87
N LEU A 98 12.81 14.56 -8.13
CA LEU A 98 13.62 13.83 -7.16
C LEU A 98 14.49 12.80 -7.88
N ASP A 99 15.64 12.47 -7.31
CA ASP A 99 16.40 11.32 -7.75
C ASP A 99 15.65 10.02 -7.44
N ASP A 100 15.36 9.26 -8.50
CA ASP A 100 14.46 8.12 -8.48
C ASP A 100 15.18 6.80 -8.78
N GLU A 101 16.51 6.77 -8.81
CA GLU A 101 17.30 5.59 -9.16
C GLU A 101 16.99 4.40 -8.25
N VAL A 102 16.98 4.61 -6.93
CA VAL A 102 16.64 3.59 -5.94
C VAL A 102 15.19 3.14 -6.10
N ALA A 103 14.27 4.08 -6.34
CA ALA A 103 12.84 3.78 -6.51
C ALA A 103 12.60 2.94 -7.77
N ARG A 104 13.27 3.26 -8.87
CA ARG A 104 13.21 2.49 -10.13
C ARG A 104 13.84 1.10 -9.96
N ALA A 105 14.96 0.99 -9.26
CA ALA A 105 15.57 -0.31 -8.96
C ALA A 105 14.65 -1.20 -8.11
N ALA A 106 14.02 -0.64 -7.09
CA ALA A 106 13.04 -1.35 -6.26
C ALA A 106 11.82 -1.81 -7.08
N LEU A 107 11.29 -0.93 -7.94
CA LEU A 107 10.19 -1.26 -8.85
C LEU A 107 10.57 -2.42 -9.79
N ASN A 108 11.77 -2.38 -10.36
CA ASN A 108 12.25 -3.43 -11.27
C ASN A 108 12.42 -4.77 -10.55
N SER A 109 12.96 -4.76 -9.33
CA SER A 109 13.09 -5.97 -8.50
C SER A 109 11.71 -6.54 -8.15
N ALA A 110 10.75 -5.69 -7.78
CA ALA A 110 9.38 -6.11 -7.50
C ALA A 110 8.69 -6.68 -8.76
N LYS A 111 8.85 -6.05 -9.92
CA LYS A 111 8.33 -6.56 -11.20
C LYS A 111 8.91 -7.92 -11.56
N LYS A 112 10.24 -8.10 -11.43
CA LYS A 112 10.89 -9.39 -11.68
C LYS A 112 10.41 -10.49 -10.74
N LYS A 113 10.16 -10.14 -9.47
CA LYS A 113 9.61 -11.08 -8.49
C LYS A 113 8.16 -11.43 -8.81
N ALA A 114 7.35 -10.46 -9.22
CA ALA A 114 5.95 -10.66 -9.57
C ALA A 114 5.77 -11.44 -10.89
N SER A 115 6.68 -11.28 -11.86
CA SER A 115 6.65 -12.03 -13.12
C SER A 115 7.17 -13.46 -12.99
N ASN A 116 7.68 -13.86 -11.83
CA ASN A 116 8.29 -15.17 -11.67
C ASN A 116 7.23 -16.26 -11.46
N ASP A 117 7.07 -17.12 -12.46
CA ASP A 117 6.10 -18.22 -12.49
C ASP A 117 6.65 -19.56 -11.93
N VAL A 118 7.83 -19.55 -11.29
CA VAL A 118 8.48 -20.77 -10.77
C VAL A 118 7.57 -21.57 -9.83
N HIS A 119 6.73 -20.91 -9.02
CA HIS A 119 5.82 -21.61 -8.12
C HIS A 119 4.74 -22.40 -8.86
N ASN A 120 4.17 -21.86 -9.95
CA ASN A 120 3.18 -22.58 -10.74
C ASN A 120 3.82 -23.76 -11.48
N ARG A 121 5.01 -23.56 -12.06
CA ARG A 121 5.75 -24.63 -12.72
C ARG A 121 6.11 -25.76 -11.76
N TYR A 122 6.55 -25.42 -10.55
CA TYR A 122 6.83 -26.39 -9.51
C TYR A 122 5.56 -27.14 -9.10
N ALA A 123 4.46 -26.43 -8.84
CA ALA A 123 3.18 -27.05 -8.49
C ALA A 123 2.67 -28.01 -9.58
N ALA A 124 2.77 -27.63 -10.85
CA ALA A 124 2.37 -28.49 -11.98
C ALA A 124 3.24 -29.74 -12.09
N ALA A 125 4.57 -29.60 -11.92
CA ALA A 125 5.50 -30.72 -11.94
C ALA A 125 5.25 -31.68 -10.76
N SER A 126 5.08 -31.16 -9.55
CA SER A 126 4.75 -31.96 -8.36
C SER A 126 3.44 -32.72 -8.55
N TYR A 127 2.41 -32.08 -9.09
CA TYR A 127 1.14 -32.74 -9.40
C TYR A 127 1.31 -33.88 -10.41
N ALA A 128 2.09 -33.67 -11.47
CA ALA A 128 2.36 -34.70 -12.48
C ALA A 128 3.08 -35.91 -11.87
N VAL A 129 4.07 -35.70 -11.00
CA VAL A 129 4.77 -36.77 -10.27
C VAL A 129 3.80 -37.54 -9.38
N SER A 130 3.04 -36.85 -8.53
CA SER A 130 2.07 -37.49 -7.63
C SER A 130 0.99 -38.27 -8.39
N LYS A 131 0.57 -37.80 -9.57
CA LYS A 131 -0.37 -38.52 -10.43
C LYS A 131 0.25 -39.83 -10.95
N ASN A 132 1.48 -39.77 -11.46
CA ASN A 132 2.19 -40.95 -11.95
C ASN A 132 2.43 -41.98 -10.86
N GLU A 133 2.87 -41.55 -9.66
CA GLU A 133 3.07 -42.43 -8.51
C GLU A 133 1.77 -43.13 -8.09
N ARG A 134 0.66 -42.39 -8.06
CA ARG A 134 -0.66 -42.96 -7.78
C ARG A 134 -1.05 -44.02 -8.81
N GLU A 135 -0.84 -43.75 -10.10
CA GLU A 135 -1.16 -44.70 -11.17
C GLU A 135 -0.32 -45.97 -11.04
N GLN A 136 0.98 -45.86 -10.79
CA GLN A 136 1.87 -47.00 -10.57
C GLN A 136 1.45 -47.83 -9.35
N ALA A 137 1.10 -47.18 -8.23
CA ALA A 137 0.62 -47.87 -7.04
C ALA A 137 -0.69 -48.64 -7.28
N VAL A 138 -1.63 -48.05 -8.05
CA VAL A 138 -2.88 -48.72 -8.43
C VAL A 138 -2.61 -49.92 -9.34
N GLN A 139 -1.69 -49.80 -10.29
CA GLN A 139 -1.29 -50.91 -11.16
C GLN A 139 -0.62 -52.04 -10.38
N ALA A 140 0.28 -51.71 -9.44
CA ALA A 140 0.92 -52.67 -8.55
C ALA A 140 -0.10 -53.43 -7.69
N ASN A 141 -1.13 -52.76 -7.17
CA ASN A 141 -2.21 -53.39 -6.42
C ASN A 141 -3.11 -54.31 -7.26
N LYS A 142 -3.20 -54.08 -8.58
CA LYS A 142 -3.98 -54.90 -9.50
C LYS A 142 -3.23 -56.16 -9.97
N ALA A 143 -1.90 -56.20 -9.87
CA ALA A 143 -1.12 -57.39 -10.19
C ALA A 143 -1.30 -58.46 -9.09
N PRO A 144 -1.89 -59.63 -9.39
CA PRO A 144 -1.98 -60.70 -8.40
C PRO A 144 -0.60 -61.34 -8.18
N GLY A 145 -0.14 -61.31 -6.93
CA GLY A 145 0.89 -62.23 -6.44
C GLY A 145 2.25 -61.60 -6.13
N TRP A 146 2.48 -61.28 -4.87
CA TRP A 146 3.83 -61.43 -4.30
C TRP A 146 4.19 -62.92 -4.32
N PRO A 147 5.38 -63.32 -4.79
CA PRO A 147 5.86 -64.67 -4.58
C PRO A 147 6.05 -64.83 -3.07
N SER A 148 5.19 -65.63 -2.44
CA SER A 148 5.38 -66.07 -1.06
C SER A 148 6.73 -66.79 -0.98
N CYS A 149 7.70 -66.22 -0.26
CA CYS A 149 8.94 -66.92 0.09
C CYS A 149 8.55 -68.21 0.81
N ARG A 150 8.90 -69.35 0.20
CA ARG A 150 8.84 -70.68 0.80
C ARG A 150 10.23 -71.27 0.71
#